data_AF-A0A6B3FYP7-F1
#
_entry.id   AF-A0A6B3FYP7-F1
#
_cell.length_a   1.000
_cell.length_b   1.000
_cell.length_c   1.000
_cell.angle_alpha   90.00
_cell.angle_beta   90.00
_cell.angle_gamma   90.00
#
_symmetry.space_group_name_H-M   'P 1'
#
loop_
_entity.id
_entity.type
_entity.pdbx_description
1 polymer ?
#
loop_
_entity_poly.entity_id
_entity_poly.type
_entity_poly.pdbx_seq_one_letter_code
_entity_poly.pdbx_strand_id
1 'polypeptide(L)'
;RALPTAKASFATKFVNPDLLDLDPGGRTRVRFSLMPQDDSRLLDIRTSPVARRIAAAADFLDAGYEVHFNLSPVVLRPGWQRDWAELLTHLDDV
;
A
#
# COMPACT_ATOMS: atom_id res chain seq x y z
N ARG A 1 -2.51 -19.62 17.91
CA ARG A 1 -2.80 -18.43 18.76
C ARG A 1 -1.84 -18.27 19.98
N ALA A 2 -0.82 -19.12 20.19
CA ALA A 2 0.01 -19.12 21.42
C ALA A 2 1.32 -18.30 21.35
N LEU A 3 1.46 -17.35 20.42
CA LEU A 3 2.62 -16.49 20.30
C LEU A 3 2.23 -15.05 20.67
N PRO A 4 2.29 -14.66 21.96
CA PRO A 4 1.69 -13.43 22.45
C PRO A 4 2.31 -12.17 21.84
N THR A 5 3.58 -12.23 21.44
CA THR A 5 4.36 -11.11 20.90
C THR A 5 4.59 -11.19 19.39
N ALA A 6 4.15 -12.26 18.72
CA ALA A 6 4.36 -12.38 17.28
C ALA A 6 3.48 -11.39 16.51
N LYS A 7 4.06 -10.82 15.45
CA LYS A 7 3.37 -9.98 14.47
C LYS A 7 3.60 -10.52 13.07
N ALA A 8 2.54 -10.55 12.26
CA ALA A 8 2.63 -10.84 10.83
C ALA A 8 2.82 -9.53 10.07
N SER A 9 3.65 -9.54 9.02
CA SER A 9 3.83 -8.37 8.16
C SER A 9 4.15 -8.82 6.74
N PHE A 10 3.49 -8.23 5.76
CA PHE A 10 3.76 -8.47 4.34
C PHE A 10 3.65 -7.17 3.54
N ALA A 11 4.16 -7.18 2.32
CA ALA A 11 4.02 -6.08 1.37
C ALA A 11 3.35 -6.59 0.10
N THR A 12 2.53 -5.76 -0.54
CA THR A 12 1.77 -6.13 -1.73
C THR A 12 1.61 -4.96 -2.70
N LYS A 13 1.43 -5.29 -3.98
CA LYS A 13 1.00 -4.38 -5.05
C LYS A 13 -0.44 -4.68 -5.50
N PHE A 14 -1.09 -5.66 -4.86
CA PHE A 14 -2.46 -6.08 -5.12
C PHE A 14 -3.35 -5.70 -3.95
N VAL A 15 -4.53 -5.16 -4.30
CA VAL A 15 -5.66 -5.06 -3.39
C VAL A 15 -6.44 -6.36 -3.48
N ASN A 16 -6.48 -7.11 -2.39
CA ASN A 16 -7.23 -8.36 -2.27
C ASN A 16 -8.33 -8.19 -1.21
N PRO A 17 -9.60 -7.95 -1.61
CA PRO A 17 -10.72 -7.76 -0.68
C PRO A 17 -10.98 -8.97 0.23
N ASP A 18 -10.65 -10.19 -0.21
CA ASP A 18 -10.84 -11.41 0.60
C ASP A 18 -10.03 -11.38 1.90
N LEU A 19 -9.02 -10.52 2.00
CA LEU A 19 -8.28 -10.31 3.26
C LEU A 19 -9.11 -9.56 4.31
N LEU A 20 -10.13 -8.80 3.91
CA LEU A 20 -11.01 -8.07 4.83
C LEU A 20 -11.91 -9.02 5.65
N ASP A 21 -12.12 -10.25 5.17
CA ASP A 21 -12.90 -11.29 5.87
C ASP A 21 -12.08 -12.03 6.96
N LEU A 22 -10.78 -11.71 7.10
CA LEU A 22 -9.89 -12.33 8.08
C LEU A 22 -9.86 -11.54 9.40
N ASP A 23 -9.47 -12.20 10.48
CA ASP A 23 -9.20 -11.57 11.79
C ASP A 23 -7.70 -11.24 11.93
N PRO A 24 -7.26 -9.99 11.67
CA PRO A 24 -5.86 -9.59 11.82
C PRO A 24 -5.38 -9.54 13.28
N GLY A 25 -6.30 -9.56 14.25
CA GLY A 25 -6.02 -9.58 15.69
C GLY A 25 -5.15 -8.43 16.19
N GLY A 26 -5.20 -7.26 15.52
CA GLY A 26 -4.37 -6.08 15.82
C GLY A 26 -2.86 -6.32 15.71
N ARG A 27 -2.44 -7.40 15.06
CA ARG A 27 -1.05 -7.87 15.00
C ARG A 27 -0.60 -8.26 13.60
N THR A 28 -1.37 -7.86 12.59
CA THR A 28 -1.04 -8.09 11.18
C THR A 28 -0.88 -6.75 10.48
N ARG A 29 0.28 -6.56 9.84
CA ARG A 29 0.59 -5.38 9.06
C ARG A 29 0.54 -5.69 7.56
N VAL A 30 -0.25 -4.92 6.84
CA VAL A 30 -0.22 -4.87 5.37
C VAL A 30 0.54 -3.63 4.93
N ARG A 31 1.38 -3.77 3.90
CA ARG A 31 2.13 -2.66 3.32
C ARG A 31 1.86 -2.55 1.83
N PHE A 32 1.22 -1.47 1.41
CA PHE A 32 0.96 -1.25 -0.02
C PHE A 32 2.17 -0.54 -0.65
N SER A 33 2.78 -1.18 -1.66
CA SER A 33 3.85 -0.53 -2.43
C SER A 33 3.27 0.56 -3.30
N LEU A 34 3.84 1.77 -3.21
CA LEU A 34 3.47 2.92 -4.02
C LEU A 34 4.70 3.47 -4.76
N MET A 35 4.44 4.03 -5.92
CA MET A 35 5.33 4.88 -6.71
C MET A 35 4.43 5.79 -7.57
N PRO A 36 4.96 6.81 -8.25
CA PRO A 36 4.14 7.63 -9.13
C PRO A 36 3.39 6.78 -10.18
N GLN A 37 2.15 7.17 -10.48
CA GLN A 37 1.24 6.36 -11.28
C GLN A 37 1.78 6.03 -12.68
N ASP A 38 2.53 6.95 -13.29
CA ASP A 38 3.15 6.73 -14.60
C ASP A 38 4.32 5.75 -14.55
N ASP A 39 5.12 5.77 -13.49
CA ASP A 39 6.17 4.77 -13.28
C ASP A 39 5.56 3.38 -13.05
N SER A 40 4.48 3.31 -12.26
CA SER A 40 3.78 2.06 -11.97
C SER A 40 3.22 1.40 -13.24
N ARG A 41 2.75 2.18 -14.22
CA ARG A 41 2.26 1.65 -15.52
C ARG A 41 3.35 0.89 -16.28
N LEU A 42 4.62 1.28 -16.11
CA LEU A 42 5.76 0.68 -16.81
C LEU A 42 6.39 -0.44 -15.99
N LEU A 43 6.48 -0.28 -14.67
CA LEU A 43 7.26 -1.16 -13.79
C LEU A 43 6.42 -2.20 -13.03
N ASP A 44 5.16 -1.90 -12.72
CA ASP A 44 4.27 -2.79 -11.95
C ASP A 44 3.22 -3.47 -12.84
N ILE A 45 3.70 -4.29 -13.79
CA ILE A 45 2.84 -4.98 -14.76
C ILE A 45 1.83 -5.92 -14.04
N ARG A 46 0.54 -5.83 -14.43
CA ARG A 46 -0.57 -6.68 -13.95
C ARG A 46 -0.83 -6.61 -12.44
N THR A 47 -0.60 -5.45 -11.83
CA THR A 47 -0.91 -5.20 -10.41
C THR A 47 -2.11 -4.26 -10.25
N SER A 48 -2.58 -4.04 -9.02
CA SER A 48 -3.62 -3.03 -8.78
C SER A 48 -3.07 -1.62 -9.05
N PRO A 49 -3.84 -0.69 -9.63
CA PRO A 49 -3.41 0.70 -9.81
C PRO A 49 -3.05 1.38 -8.49
N VAL A 50 -2.12 2.35 -8.50
CA VAL A 50 -1.63 3.04 -7.28
C VAL A 50 -2.78 3.69 -6.52
N ALA A 51 -3.66 4.41 -7.23
CA ALA A 51 -4.84 5.04 -6.62
C ALA A 51 -5.75 4.02 -5.91
N ARG A 52 -5.90 2.80 -6.47
CA ARG A 52 -6.69 1.74 -5.83
C ARG A 52 -6.02 1.19 -4.58
N ARG A 53 -4.68 1.12 -4.55
CA ARG A 53 -3.92 0.70 -3.36
C ARG A 53 -4.06 1.73 -2.24
N ILE A 54 -4.08 3.03 -2.58
CA ILE A 54 -4.31 4.13 -1.63
C ILE A 54 -5.72 4.04 -1.06
N ALA A 55 -6.74 3.99 -1.93
CA ALA A 55 -8.14 3.94 -1.50
C ALA A 55 -8.46 2.74 -0.59
N ALA A 56 -7.84 1.58 -0.83
CA ALA A 56 -8.05 0.40 0.00
C ALA A 56 -7.48 0.52 1.42
N ALA A 57 -6.62 1.50 1.71
CA ALA A 57 -5.98 1.62 3.02
C ALA A 57 -6.99 1.81 4.16
N ALA A 58 -8.06 2.59 3.92
CA ALA A 58 -9.11 2.83 4.90
C ALA A 58 -9.85 1.52 5.25
N ASP A 59 -10.27 0.75 4.26
CA ASP A 59 -10.97 -0.53 4.47
C ASP A 59 -10.12 -1.51 5.30
N PHE A 60 -8.82 -1.60 5.03
CA PHE A 60 -7.91 -2.47 5.79
C PHE A 60 -7.68 -1.97 7.22
N LEU A 61 -7.61 -0.66 7.42
CA LEU A 61 -7.51 -0.06 8.75
C LEU A 61 -8.77 -0.35 9.57
N ASP A 62 -9.96 -0.17 8.97
CA ASP A 62 -11.26 -0.45 9.60
C ASP A 62 -11.43 -1.95 9.92
N ALA A 63 -10.88 -2.84 9.09
CA ALA A 63 -10.81 -4.28 9.35
C ALA A 63 -9.81 -4.67 10.46
N GLY A 64 -9.04 -3.72 11.00
CA GLY A 64 -8.13 -3.93 12.13
C GLY A 64 -6.70 -4.33 11.76
N TYR A 65 -6.30 -4.12 10.50
CA TYR A 65 -4.89 -4.23 10.09
C TYR A 65 -4.09 -3.00 10.51
N GLU A 66 -2.79 -3.19 10.79
CA GLU A 66 -1.85 -2.08 10.72
C GLU A 66 -1.54 -1.80 9.23
N VAL A 67 -1.79 -0.58 8.76
CA VAL A 67 -1.57 -0.21 7.34
C VAL A 67 -0.37 0.70 7.21
N HIS A 68 0.56 0.36 6.31
CA HIS A 68 1.67 1.24 5.93
C HIS A 68 1.78 1.34 4.41
N PHE A 69 2.50 2.36 3.94
CA PHE A 69 2.90 2.48 2.55
C PHE A 69 4.40 2.24 2.38
N ASN A 70 4.77 1.53 1.32
CA ASN A 70 6.14 1.27 0.91
C ASN A 70 6.44 2.09 -0.34
N LEU A 71 7.21 3.18 -0.21
CA LEU A 71 7.57 4.04 -1.33
C LEU A 71 8.75 3.41 -2.10
N SER A 72 8.47 2.47 -2.99
CA SER A 72 9.52 1.74 -3.71
C SER A 72 9.08 1.08 -5.04
N PRO A 73 9.99 1.00 -6.03
CA PRO A 73 11.28 1.69 -6.09
C PRO A 73 11.14 3.22 -6.21
N VAL A 74 12.16 3.95 -5.78
CA VAL A 74 12.32 5.37 -6.10
C VAL A 74 13.06 5.46 -7.43
N VAL A 75 12.36 5.90 -8.47
CA VAL A 75 12.89 5.99 -9.84
C VAL A 75 13.30 7.44 -10.11
N LEU A 76 14.58 7.65 -10.39
CA LEU A 76 15.12 8.97 -10.71
C LEU A 76 15.12 9.16 -12.23
N ARG A 77 14.27 10.07 -12.70
CA ARG A 77 14.16 10.51 -14.11
C ARG A 77 13.71 11.99 -14.15
N PRO A 78 13.84 12.70 -15.28
CA PRO A 78 13.29 14.05 -15.38
C PRO A 78 11.82 14.11 -14.91
N GLY A 79 11.50 15.11 -14.09
CA GLY A 79 10.17 15.28 -13.51
C GLY A 79 9.86 14.49 -12.23
N TRP A 80 10.76 13.60 -11.76
CA TRP A 80 10.48 12.71 -10.62
C TRP A 80 9.98 13.44 -9.36
N GLN A 81 10.55 14.62 -9.03
CA GLN A 81 10.15 15.36 -7.83
C GLN A 81 8.69 15.80 -7.88
N ARG A 82 8.22 16.27 -9.04
CA ARG A 82 6.82 16.67 -9.24
C ARG A 82 5.90 15.46 -9.10
N ASP A 83 6.24 14.36 -9.76
CA ASP A 83 5.38 13.18 -9.78
C ASP A 83 5.30 12.51 -8.38
N TRP A 84 6.40 12.54 -7.61
CA TRP A 84 6.40 12.12 -6.21
C TRP A 84 5.63 13.11 -5.31
N ALA A 85 5.74 14.42 -5.54
CA ALA A 85 4.95 15.41 -4.80
C ALA A 85 3.45 15.21 -5.05
N GLU A 86 3.04 15.00 -6.30
CA GLU A 86 1.64 14.70 -6.68
C GLU A 86 1.14 13.43 -5.96
N LEU A 87 1.95 12.37 -5.89
CA LEU A 87 1.60 11.15 -5.13
C LEU A 87 1.42 11.43 -3.63
N LEU A 88 2.34 12.20 -3.03
CA LEU A 88 2.27 12.51 -1.60
C LEU A 88 1.10 13.44 -1.26
N THR A 89 0.78 14.40 -2.13
CA THR A 89 -0.44 15.22 -2.00
C THR A 89 -1.69 14.35 -2.09
N HIS A 90 -1.76 13.43 -3.06
CA HIS A 90 -2.90 12.51 -3.13
C HIS A 90 -3.03 11.63 -1.87
N LEU A 91 -1.92 11.25 -1.23
CA LEU A 91 -1.96 10.52 0.05
C LEU A 91 -2.48 11.36 1.22
N ASP A 92 -2.30 12.69 1.18
CA ASP A 92 -2.76 13.63 2.21
C ASP A 92 -4.24 14.01 2.02
N ASP A 93 -4.70 14.02 0.76
CA ASP A 93 -6.08 14.39 0.39
C ASP A 93 -7.14 13.30 0.68
N VAL A 94 -6.71 12.08 1.05
CA VAL A 94 -7.58 10.92 1.33
C VAL A 94 -7.60 10.54 2.80
#